data_AF-A0A2L0NCK5-F1
#
_entry.id   AF-A0A2L0NCK5-F1
#
_cell.length_a   1.000
_cell.length_b   1.000
_cell.length_c   1.000
_cell.angle_alpha   90.00
_cell.angle_beta   90.00
_cell.angle_gamma   90.00
#
_symmetry.space_group_name_H-M   'P 1'
#
loop_
_entity.id
_entity.type
_entity.pdbx_description
1 polymer ?
#
loop_
_entity_poly.entity_id
_entity_poly.type
_entity_poly.pdbx_seq_one_letter_code
_entity_poly.pdbx_strand_id
1 'polypeptide(L)'
;MVVLVELEPSTEVLDAGEVDVGARVRWVHAAPPDPDVPEDPGPVTFCGIDTGDLEREAYQPAGPGDPWYPPSQRTRRCRECEAALRSL
;
A
#
# COMPACT_ATOMS: atom_id res chain seq x y z
N MET A 1 -0.26 -5.23 -10.99
CA MET A 1 0.17 -4.19 -10.03
C MET A 1 0.12 -4.79 -8.64
N VAL A 2 0.94 -4.28 -7.73
CA VAL A 2 1.00 -4.72 -6.33
C VAL A 2 0.54 -3.56 -5.44
N VAL A 3 -0.25 -3.89 -4.41
CA VAL A 3 -0.76 -2.92 -3.43
C VAL A 3 0.18 -2.91 -2.23
N LEU A 4 0.58 -1.71 -1.84
CA LEU A 4 1.51 -1.47 -0.74
C LEU A 4 0.89 -0.50 0.25
N VAL A 5 1.24 -0.62 1.53
CA VAL A 5 0.83 0.28 2.59
C VAL A 5 2.05 0.92 3.23
N GLU A 6 2.00 2.25 3.32
CA GLU A 6 2.85 3.02 4.21
C GLU A 6 2.19 3.00 5.58
N LEU A 7 2.90 2.59 6.62
CA LEU A 7 2.38 2.60 7.98
C LEU A 7 2.66 3.94 8.67
N GLU A 8 1.79 4.32 9.61
CA GLU A 8 2.10 5.38 10.55
C GLU A 8 3.32 4.96 11.37
N PRO A 9 4.32 5.84 11.56
CA PRO A 9 5.46 5.53 12.40
C PRO A 9 4.98 5.18 13.80
N SER A 10 5.45 4.06 14.34
CA SER A 10 5.16 3.65 15.71
C SER A 10 5.59 4.76 16.67
N THR A 11 4.62 5.47 17.24
CA THR A 11 4.90 6.39 18.35
C THR A 11 4.98 5.56 19.61
N GLU A 12 6.19 5.11 19.94
CA GLU A 12 6.43 4.39 21.18
C GLU A 12 6.24 5.35 22.36
N VAL A 13 5.22 5.14 23.19
CA VAL A 13 5.28 5.48 24.62
C VAL A 13 4.66 4.33 25.42
N LEU A 14 5.49 3.79 26.33
CA LEU A 14 5.31 2.63 27.21
C LEU A 14 4.20 2.82 28.25
N ASP A 15 3.41 1.76 28.53
CA ASP A 15 3.35 1.08 29.85
C ASP A 15 2.16 0.10 29.93
N ALA A 16 2.45 -1.12 30.40
CA ALA A 16 1.54 -2.11 30.97
C ALA A 16 0.12 -2.21 30.39
N GLY A 17 -0.02 -3.02 29.35
CA GLY A 17 -1.31 -3.53 28.87
C GLY A 17 -1.21 -3.80 27.40
N GLU A 18 -1.43 -5.06 27.02
CA GLU A 18 -1.51 -5.52 25.64
C GLU A 18 -2.46 -4.62 24.84
N VAL A 19 -1.89 -3.60 24.21
CA VAL A 19 -2.51 -2.88 23.12
C VAL A 19 -1.89 -3.50 21.89
N ASP A 20 -2.68 -4.26 21.15
CA ASP A 20 -2.40 -4.50 19.75
C ASP A 20 -2.36 -3.12 19.08
N VAL A 21 -1.19 -2.48 19.09
CA VAL A 21 -0.90 -1.28 18.31
C VAL A 21 -0.65 -1.77 16.89
N GLY A 22 -1.64 -2.45 16.31
CA GLY A 22 -1.60 -2.85 14.92
C GLY A 22 -1.27 -1.61 14.09
N ALA A 23 -0.16 -1.67 13.36
CA ALA A 23 0.36 -0.53 12.62
C ALA A 23 -0.76 0.07 11.76
N ARG A 24 -1.02 1.36 11.94
CA ARG A 24 -2.11 2.04 11.23
C ARG A 24 -1.63 2.40 9.84
N VAL A 25 -2.30 1.92 8.80
CA VAL A 25 -1.98 2.28 7.40
C VAL A 25 -2.10 3.78 7.21
N ARG A 26 -1.00 4.51 7.01
CA ARG A 26 -0.99 5.94 6.70
C ARG A 26 -1.48 6.21 5.27
N TRP A 27 -0.91 5.50 4.29
CA TRP A 27 -1.24 5.64 2.88
C TRP A 27 -1.22 4.28 2.16
N VAL A 28 -2.07 4.14 1.15
CA VAL A 28 -2.04 3.01 0.20
C VAL A 28 -1.40 3.48 -1.09
N HIS A 29 -0.37 2.75 -1.51
CA HIS A 29 0.38 2.99 -2.74
C HIS A 29 0.23 1.80 -3.69
N ALA A 30 0.51 2.04 -4.97
CA ALA A 30 0.53 1.01 -5.99
C ALA A 30 1.89 0.99 -6.66
N ALA A 31 2.40 -0.20 -6.94
CA ALA A 31 3.62 -0.42 -7.70
C ALA A 31 3.36 -1.27 -8.95
N PRO A 32 4.14 -1.09 -10.02
CA PRO A 32 4.21 -2.09 -11.07
C PRO A 32 4.67 -3.43 -10.47
N PRO A 33 4.24 -4.57 -11.03
CA PRO A 33 4.81 -5.86 -10.64
C PRO A 33 6.28 -5.94 -11.06
N ASP A 34 7.08 -6.68 -10.31
CA ASP A 34 8.42 -7.07 -10.73
C ASP A 34 8.34 -7.93 -12.01
N PRO A 35 9.18 -7.68 -13.03
CA PRO A 35 9.11 -8.40 -14.31
C PRO A 35 9.52 -9.87 -14.21
N ASP A 36 10.37 -10.23 -13.25
CA ASP A 36 10.85 -11.59 -13.01
C ASP A 36 9.95 -12.33 -12.02
N VAL A 37 9.37 -11.62 -11.05
CA VAL A 37 8.46 -12.15 -10.03
C VAL A 37 7.17 -11.30 -9.96
N PRO A 38 6.15 -11.58 -10.80
CA PRO A 38 4.98 -10.71 -10.95
C PRO A 38 4.13 -10.48 -9.70
N GLU A 39 4.30 -11.32 -8.68
CA GLU A 39 3.68 -11.16 -7.38
C GLU A 39 4.35 -10.09 -6.53
N ASP A 40 5.64 -9.83 -6.72
CA ASP A 40 6.40 -8.83 -5.98
C ASP A 40 6.29 -7.44 -6.59
N PRO A 41 6.41 -6.38 -5.76
CA PRO A 41 6.46 -5.03 -6.28
C PRO A 41 7.79 -4.78 -7.00
N GLY A 42 7.76 -3.98 -8.07
CA GLY A 42 8.98 -3.36 -8.59
C GLY A 42 9.62 -2.41 -7.57
N PRO A 43 10.79 -1.82 -7.88
CA PRO A 43 11.61 -1.07 -6.91
C PRO A 43 10.96 0.25 -6.45
N VAL A 44 10.05 0.82 -7.24
CA VAL A 44 9.38 2.08 -6.93
C VAL A 44 7.89 2.01 -7.21
N THR A 45 7.10 2.71 -6.40
CA THR A 45 5.67 2.90 -6.63
C THR A 45 5.41 3.77 -7.86
N PHE A 46 4.17 3.81 -8.35
CA PHE A 46 3.79 4.73 -9.43
C PHE A 46 3.93 6.21 -9.05
N CYS A 47 3.97 6.55 -7.76
CA CYS A 47 4.26 7.92 -7.29
C CYS A 47 5.74 8.14 -6.94
N GLY A 48 6.62 7.17 -7.22
CA GLY A 48 8.07 7.33 -7.08
C GLY A 48 8.64 7.10 -5.67
N ILE A 49 7.89 6.45 -4.78
CA ILE A 49 8.38 6.05 -3.45
C ILE A 49 9.08 4.69 -3.55
N ASP A 50 10.17 4.50 -2.81
CA ASP A 50 10.86 3.21 -2.70
C ASP A 50 9.94 2.15 -2.06
N THR A 51 9.86 0.97 -2.65
CA THR A 51 8.95 -0.08 -2.17
C THR A 51 9.52 -0.88 -0.99
N GLY A 52 10.82 -0.78 -0.72
CA GLY A 52 11.48 -1.45 0.40
C GLY A 52 11.09 -0.92 1.78
N ASP A 53 10.61 0.33 1.84
CA ASP A 53 10.08 0.96 3.06
C ASP A 53 8.57 0.74 3.26
N LEU A 54 7.90 0.00 2.36
CA LEU A 54 6.46 -0.21 2.37
C LEU A 54 6.11 -1.67 2.65
N GLU A 55 4.98 -1.91 3.32
CA GLU A 55 4.49 -3.26 3.53
C GLU A 55 3.55 -3.70 2.42
N ARG A 56 3.60 -4.98 2.07
CA ARG A 56 2.68 -5.56 1.09
C ARG A 56 1.30 -5.77 1.69
N GLU A 57 0.30 -5.23 1.02
CA GLU A 57 -1.10 -5.44 1.37
C GLU A 57 -1.60 -6.74 0.73
N ALA A 58 -2.35 -7.53 1.49
CA ALA A 58 -2.90 -8.81 1.05
C ALA A 58 -4.09 -8.64 0.10
N TYR A 59 -4.72 -7.47 0.11
CA TYR A 59 -5.80 -7.14 -0.81
C TYR A 59 -5.36 -7.28 -2.28
N GLN A 60 -6.16 -8.03 -3.03
CA GLN A 60 -6.05 -8.15 -4.47
C GLN A 60 -7.43 -7.80 -5.07
N PRO A 61 -7.49 -6.91 -6.08
CA PRO A 61 -8.73 -6.67 -6.83
C PRO A 61 -9.22 -7.99 -7.45
N ALA A 62 -10.50 -8.32 -7.30
CA ALA A 62 -11.04 -9.60 -7.76
C ALA A 62 -11.39 -9.58 -9.26
N GLY A 63 -11.65 -8.40 -9.83
CA GLY A 63 -11.93 -8.26 -11.26
C GLY A 63 -11.89 -6.83 -11.80
N PRO A 64 -12.16 -6.68 -13.11
CA PRO A 64 -12.22 -5.38 -13.76
C PRO A 64 -13.28 -4.47 -13.13
N GLY A 65 -12.89 -3.24 -12.79
CA GLY A 65 -13.77 -2.25 -12.17
C GLY A 65 -13.72 -2.21 -10.64
N ASP A 66 -13.09 -3.21 -10.00
CA ASP A 66 -12.77 -3.12 -8.58
C ASP A 66 -11.75 -2.00 -8.32
N PRO A 67 -11.83 -1.32 -7.16
CA PRO A 67 -10.82 -0.35 -6.79
C PRO A 67 -9.45 -1.04 -6.68
N TRP A 68 -8.40 -0.34 -7.09
CA TRP A 68 -7.04 -0.85 -6.93
C TRP A 68 -6.57 -0.91 -5.46
N TYR A 69 -7.36 -0.36 -4.53
CA TYR A 69 -7.06 -0.24 -3.11
C TYR A 69 -8.11 -0.98 -2.27
N PRO A 70 -7.76 -1.43 -1.04
CA PRO A 70 -8.72 -2.07 -0.14
C PRO A 70 -9.88 -1.11 0.18
N PRO A 71 -11.16 -1.53 0.11
CA PRO A 71 -12.30 -0.64 0.36
C PRO A 71 -12.25 0.09 1.71
N SER A 72 -11.68 -0.55 2.74
CA SER A 72 -11.45 0.04 4.08
C SER A 72 -10.53 1.25 4.07
N GLN A 73 -9.67 1.39 3.05
CA GLN A 73 -8.66 2.44 2.93
C GLN A 73 -8.99 3.50 1.87
N ARG A 74 -10.26 3.62 1.46
CA ARG A 74 -10.72 4.56 0.42
C ARG A 74 -10.20 5.99 0.58
N THR A 75 -10.11 6.49 1.80
CA THR A 75 -9.65 7.87 2.10
C THR A 75 -8.14 7.99 2.17
N ARG A 76 -7.40 6.88 2.30
CA ARG A 76 -5.95 6.81 2.45
C ARG A 76 -5.24 6.39 1.16
N ARG A 77 -5.93 6.35 0.02
CA ARG A 77 -5.29 6.06 -1.27
C ARG A 77 -4.41 7.22 -1.73
N CYS A 78 -3.21 6.91 -2.22
CA CYS A 78 -2.34 7.88 -2.86
C CYS A 78 -2.98 8.39 -4.16
N ARG A 79 -3.11 9.71 -4.28
CA ARG A 79 -3.76 10.35 -5.44
C ARG A 79 -2.92 10.33 -6.70
N GLU A 80 -1.60 10.36 -6.54
CA GLU A 80 -0.66 10.26 -7.67
C GLU A 80 -0.66 8.84 -8.24
N CYS A 81 -0.66 7.81 -7.39
CA CYS A 81 -0.88 6.43 -7.82
C CYS A 81 -2.24 6.26 -8.51
N GLU A 82 -3.31 6.84 -7.96
CA GLU A 82 -4.65 6.80 -8.60
C GLU A 82 -4.64 7.46 -10.00
N ALA A 83 -3.93 8.58 -10.17
CA ALA A 83 -3.83 9.26 -11.45
C ALA A 83 -2.99 8.48 -12.49
N ALA A 84 -1.86 7.92 -12.07
CA ALA A 84 -1.01 7.08 -12.90
C ALA A 84 -1.77 5.85 -13.40
N LEU A 85 -2.46 5.13 -12.52
CA LEU A 85 -3.25 3.94 -12.88
C LEU A 85 -4.39 4.23 -13.85
N ARG A 86 -4.99 5.44 -13.80
CA ARG A 86 -6.03 5.85 -14.76
C ARG A 86 -5.49 6.17 -16.15
N SER A 87 -4.18 6.30 -16.28
CA SER A 87 -3.49 6.65 -17.53
C SER A 87 -2.80 5.44 -18.19
N LEU A 88 -2.91 4.26 -17.57
CA LEU A 88 -2.47 2.96 -18.13
C LEU A 88 -3.58 2.36 -19.00
#